data_AF-A0AAE1AQS5-F1
#
_entry.id   AF-A0AAE1AQS5-F1
#
_cell.length_a   1.000
_cell.length_b   1.000
_cell.length_c   1.000
_cell.angle_alpha   90.00
_cell.angle_beta   90.00
_cell.angle_gamma   90.00
#
_symmetry.space_group_name_H-M   'P 1'
#
loop_
_entity.id
_entity.type
_entity.pdbx_description
1 polymer ?
#
loop_
_entity_poly.entity_id
_entity_poly.type
_entity_poly.pdbx_seq_one_letter_code
_entity_poly.pdbx_strand_id
1 'polypeptide(L)'
;MKQELRKQFSKVIDKALEKCPTDSAQARWNFIRNAKYKTAIDTFGKRANKSENWFKAGIASLGPAIAAKGTALLEYKSQPSAKNLAIYRKACNNAKSVSWKCAKDNWLRLCEDIQSTAGKGNTRAMYEGGDEESLRP
;
A
#
# COMPACT_ATOMS: atom_id res chain seq x y z
N MET A 1 -25.76 5.71 2.70
CA MET A 1 -24.65 4.77 3.00
C MET A 1 -23.76 5.22 4.17
N LYS A 2 -23.10 6.39 4.13
CA LYS A 2 -22.21 6.85 5.23
C LYS A 2 -22.90 6.99 6.60
N GLN A 3 -24.17 7.41 6.64
CA GLN A 3 -24.92 7.59 7.90
C GLN A 3 -25.35 6.26 8.53
N GLU A 4 -25.66 5.26 7.70
CA GLU A 4 -26.05 3.92 8.16
C GLU A 4 -24.85 3.19 8.77
N LEU A 5 -23.67 3.28 8.13
CA LEU A 5 -22.43 2.72 8.68
C LEU A 5 -22.05 3.37 10.02
N ARG A 6 -22.32 4.67 10.20
CA ARG A 6 -22.10 5.34 11.50
C ARG A 6 -23.03 4.80 12.59
N LYS A 7 -24.31 4.58 12.28
CA LYS A 7 -25.27 3.98 13.21
C LYS A 7 -24.88 2.55 13.58
N GLN A 8 -24.44 1.77 12.60
CA GLN A 8 -23.94 0.40 12.82
C GLN A 8 -22.69 0.41 13.70
N PHE A 9 -21.73 1.29 13.44
CA PHE A 9 -20.53 1.42 14.26
C PHE A 9 -20.89 1.73 15.72
N SER A 10 -21.75 2.73 15.96
CA SER A 10 -22.22 3.09 17.31
C SER A 10 -22.84 1.89 18.03
N LYS A 11 -23.76 1.17 17.37
CA LYS A 11 -24.40 -0.01 17.96
C LYS A 11 -23.39 -1.12 18.30
N VAL A 12 -22.41 -1.36 17.45
CA VAL A 12 -21.42 -2.43 17.65
C VAL A 12 -20.42 -2.05 18.73
N ILE A 13 -19.96 -0.79 18.78
CA ILE A 13 -19.00 -0.36 19.79
C ILE A 13 -19.62 -0.32 21.18
N ASP A 14 -20.86 0.15 21.31
CA ASP A 14 -21.59 0.18 22.57
C ASP A 14 -21.69 -1.24 23.15
N LYS A 15 -22.10 -2.20 22.32
CA LYS A 15 -22.16 -3.63 22.69
C LYS A 15 -20.79 -4.23 23.02
N ALA A 16 -19.74 -3.82 22.32
CA ALA A 16 -18.38 -4.32 22.58
C ALA A 16 -17.84 -3.80 23.93
N LEU A 17 -18.24 -2.59 24.33
CA LEU A 17 -17.78 -1.95 25.56
C LEU A 17 -18.53 -2.42 26.82
N GLU A 18 -19.69 -3.09 26.70
CA GLU A 18 -20.40 -3.72 27.82
C GLU A 18 -19.52 -4.71 28.61
N LYS A 19 -18.54 -5.33 27.94
CA LYS A 19 -17.61 -6.32 28.52
C LYS A 19 -16.30 -5.71 29.02
N CYS A 20 -16.24 -4.39 29.21
CA CYS A 20 -15.02 -3.71 29.61
C CYS A 20 -14.58 -4.18 31.02
N PRO A 21 -13.34 -4.70 31.17
CA PRO A 21 -12.86 -5.19 32.47
C PRO A 21 -12.72 -4.03 33.46
N THR A 22 -12.84 -4.28 34.76
CA THR A 22 -12.68 -3.26 35.82
C THR A 22 -11.38 -3.35 36.59
N ASP A 23 -10.53 -4.32 36.25
CA ASP A 23 -9.38 -4.76 37.05
C ASP A 23 -8.30 -3.67 37.22
N SER A 24 -8.00 -2.93 36.15
CA SER A 24 -7.04 -1.80 36.19
C SER A 24 -7.33 -0.76 35.12
N ALA A 25 -6.86 0.46 35.34
CA ALA A 25 -6.95 1.53 34.35
C ALA A 25 -6.25 1.16 33.01
N GLN A 26 -5.14 0.43 33.08
CA GLN A 26 -4.40 0.00 31.89
C GLN A 26 -5.12 -1.12 31.12
N ALA A 27 -5.69 -2.11 31.83
CA ALA A 27 -6.52 -3.15 31.20
C ALA A 27 -7.75 -2.54 30.52
N ARG A 28 -8.41 -1.58 31.18
CA ARG A 28 -9.53 -0.80 30.62
C ARG A 28 -9.13 -0.05 29.37
N TRP A 29 -8.04 0.70 29.43
CA TRP A 29 -7.57 1.48 28.29
C TRP A 29 -7.22 0.61 27.09
N ASN A 30 -6.49 -0.48 27.30
CA ASN A 30 -6.14 -1.43 26.25
C ASN A 30 -7.38 -2.08 25.63
N PHE A 31 -8.37 -2.45 26.46
CA PHE A 31 -9.63 -3.02 26.00
C PHE A 31 -10.42 -2.02 25.14
N ILE A 32 -10.63 -0.79 25.62
CA ILE A 32 -11.34 0.26 24.89
C ILE A 32 -10.65 0.56 23.56
N ARG A 33 -9.32 0.71 23.59
CA ARG A 33 -8.51 0.92 22.39
C ARG A 33 -8.73 -0.18 21.37
N ASN A 34 -8.59 -1.44 21.78
CA ASN A 34 -8.73 -2.61 20.89
C ASN A 34 -10.16 -2.76 20.35
N ALA A 35 -11.18 -2.58 21.20
CA ALA A 35 -12.58 -2.63 20.81
C ALA A 35 -12.91 -1.55 19.76
N LYS A 36 -12.39 -0.34 19.95
CA LYS A 36 -12.54 0.77 18.99
C LYS A 36 -11.90 0.43 17.65
N TYR A 37 -10.65 -0.02 17.64
CA TYR A 37 -9.95 -0.37 16.40
C TYR A 37 -10.63 -1.52 15.66
N LYS A 38 -10.98 -2.60 16.37
CA LYS A 38 -11.65 -3.76 15.78
C LYS A 38 -13.01 -3.37 15.18
N THR A 39 -13.85 -2.69 15.94
CA THR A 39 -15.18 -2.26 15.47
C THR A 39 -15.09 -1.31 14.28
N ALA A 40 -14.10 -0.43 14.27
CA ALA A 40 -13.86 0.50 13.16
C ALA A 40 -13.44 -0.26 11.90
N ILE A 41 -12.54 -1.24 12.02
CA ILE A 41 -12.12 -2.09 10.91
C ILE A 41 -13.28 -2.93 10.39
N ASP A 42 -14.08 -3.53 11.28
CA ASP A 42 -15.20 -4.40 10.89
C ASP A 42 -16.33 -3.60 10.22
N THR A 43 -16.59 -2.36 10.66
CA THR A 43 -17.69 -1.53 10.13
C THR A 43 -17.29 -0.72 8.91
N PHE A 44 -16.11 -0.11 8.91
CA PHE A 44 -15.67 0.79 7.85
C PHE A 44 -14.67 0.13 6.87
N GLY A 45 -14.22 -1.09 7.17
CA GLY A 45 -13.13 -1.74 6.45
C GLY A 45 -11.77 -1.15 6.80
N LYS A 46 -10.71 -1.83 6.36
CA LYS A 46 -9.37 -1.23 6.31
C LYS A 46 -9.32 -0.31 5.10
N ARG A 47 -8.86 0.93 5.29
CA ARG A 47 -8.51 1.80 4.17
C ARG A 47 -7.47 1.05 3.33
N ALA A 48 -7.81 0.72 2.09
CA ALA A 48 -6.83 0.26 1.14
C ALA A 48 -5.79 1.38 1.00
N ASN A 49 -4.50 1.04 1.05
CA ASN A 49 -3.46 2.01 0.70
C ASN A 49 -3.75 2.48 -0.73
N LYS A 50 -4.23 3.73 -0.85
CA LYS A 50 -4.57 4.36 -2.12
C LYS A 50 -3.34 4.73 -2.93
N SER A 51 -2.16 4.78 -2.30
CA SER A 51 -0.92 4.84 -3.05
C SER A 51 -0.78 3.54 -3.83
N GLU A 52 -0.97 3.66 -5.14
CA GLU A 52 -0.55 2.60 -6.06
C GLU A 52 0.91 2.28 -5.74
N ASN A 53 1.14 1.11 -5.14
CA ASN A 53 2.48 0.70 -4.75
C ASN A 53 3.35 0.74 -6.02
N TRP A 54 4.59 1.22 -5.92
CA TRP A 54 5.50 1.38 -7.06
C TRP A 54 5.60 0.11 -7.93
N PHE A 55 5.38 -1.06 -7.32
CA PHE A 55 5.30 -2.34 -8.01
C PHE A 55 4.09 -2.45 -8.95
N LYS A 56 2.90 -2.04 -8.50
CA LYS A 56 1.68 -2.03 -9.34
C LYS A 56 1.81 -1.00 -10.46
N ALA A 57 2.21 0.23 -10.14
CA ALA A 57 2.43 1.28 -11.13
C ALA A 57 3.51 0.90 -12.16
N GLY A 58 4.55 0.19 -11.71
CA GLY A 58 5.68 -0.23 -12.54
C GLY A 58 5.51 -1.57 -13.26
N ILE A 59 4.40 -2.29 -13.08
CA ILE A 59 4.30 -3.69 -13.49
C ILE A 59 4.41 -3.87 -15.01
N ALA A 60 3.94 -2.91 -15.79
CA ALA A 60 4.03 -2.93 -17.25
C ALA A 60 5.49 -2.95 -17.74
N SER A 61 6.38 -2.23 -17.04
CA SER A 61 7.81 -2.18 -17.35
C SER A 61 8.60 -3.32 -16.68
N LEU A 62 8.25 -3.65 -15.44
CA LEU A 62 8.96 -4.64 -14.63
C LEU A 62 8.62 -6.08 -15.02
N GLY A 63 7.38 -6.35 -15.44
CA GLY A 63 6.90 -7.67 -15.83
C GLY A 63 7.76 -8.34 -16.91
N PRO A 64 8.01 -7.67 -18.06
CA PRO A 64 8.89 -8.20 -19.10
C PRO A 64 10.32 -8.47 -18.59
N ALA A 65 10.86 -7.60 -17.73
CA ALA A 65 12.21 -7.76 -17.18
C ALA A 65 12.31 -8.95 -16.21
N ILE A 66 11.27 -9.19 -15.40
CA ILE A 66 11.17 -10.38 -14.53
C ILE A 66 11.05 -11.65 -15.38
N ALA A 67 10.20 -11.63 -16.42
CA ALA A 67 10.04 -12.77 -17.32
C ALA A 67 11.37 -13.12 -18.02
N ALA A 68 12.07 -12.13 -18.57
CA ALA A 68 13.38 -12.32 -19.19
C ALA A 68 14.43 -12.89 -18.21
N LYS A 69 14.44 -12.43 -16.95
CA LYS A 69 15.27 -13.02 -15.89
C LYS A 69 14.91 -14.49 -15.64
N GLY A 70 13.61 -14.80 -15.60
CA GLY A 70 13.11 -16.17 -15.45
C GLY A 70 13.57 -17.09 -16.58
N THR A 71 13.40 -16.66 -17.83
CA THR A 71 13.86 -17.41 -19.01
C THR A 71 15.36 -17.65 -18.98
N ALA A 72 16.16 -16.61 -18.73
CA ALA A 72 17.63 -16.75 -18.67
C ALA A 72 18.10 -17.66 -17.52
N LEU A 73 17.36 -17.70 -16.40
CA LEU A 73 17.65 -18.63 -15.30
C LEU A 73 17.38 -20.08 -15.71
N LEU A 74 16.27 -20.34 -16.40
CA LEU A 74 15.94 -21.68 -16.90
C LEU A 74 16.99 -22.15 -17.90
N GLU A 75 17.38 -21.31 -18.85
CA GLU A 75 18.43 -21.63 -19.82
C GLU A 75 19.78 -21.93 -19.14
N TYR A 76 20.18 -21.14 -18.15
CA TYR A 76 21.39 -21.39 -17.39
C TYR A 76 21.33 -22.71 -16.60
N LYS A 77 20.18 -23.05 -16.01
CA LYS A 77 19.99 -24.32 -15.31
C LYS A 77 20.03 -25.52 -16.25
N SER A 78 19.44 -25.39 -17.44
CA SER A 78 19.43 -26.44 -18.46
C SER A 78 20.82 -26.64 -19.08
N GLN A 79 21.57 -25.56 -19.29
CA GLN A 79 22.91 -25.59 -19.88
C GLN A 79 23.85 -24.66 -19.10
N PRO A 80 24.45 -25.16 -18.01
CA PRO A 80 25.38 -24.38 -17.20
C PRO A 80 26.65 -24.05 -17.99
N SER A 81 26.79 -22.81 -18.44
CA SER A 81 27.96 -22.32 -19.17
C SER A 81 28.30 -20.88 -18.79
N ALA A 82 29.54 -20.46 -19.00
CA ALA A 82 29.97 -19.08 -18.76
C ALA A 82 29.16 -18.07 -19.58
N LYS A 83 28.80 -18.43 -20.83
CA LYS A 83 27.93 -17.63 -21.70
C LYS A 83 26.54 -17.46 -21.09
N ASN A 84 25.88 -18.55 -20.70
CA ASN A 84 24.52 -18.50 -20.15
C ASN A 84 24.49 -17.81 -18.78
N LEU A 85 25.55 -17.95 -17.98
CA LEU A 85 25.72 -17.20 -16.74
C LEU A 85 25.82 -15.69 -16.99
N ALA A 86 26.55 -15.26 -18.03
CA ALA A 86 26.66 -13.86 -18.40
C ALA A 86 25.31 -13.28 -18.85
N ILE A 87 24.54 -14.04 -19.64
CA ILE A 87 23.17 -13.68 -20.06
C ILE A 87 22.25 -13.54 -18.84
N TYR A 88 22.27 -14.50 -17.92
CA TYR A 88 21.48 -14.45 -16.69
C TYR A 88 21.85 -13.26 -15.80
N ARG A 89 23.15 -12.97 -15.63
CA ARG A 89 23.62 -11.80 -14.86
C ARG A 89 23.17 -10.50 -15.52
N LYS A 90 23.24 -10.39 -16.84
CA LYS A 90 22.73 -9.23 -17.59
C LYS A 90 21.23 -9.04 -17.38
N ALA A 91 20.44 -10.12 -17.45
CA ALA A 91 19.00 -10.08 -17.19
C ALA A 91 18.68 -9.68 -15.74
N CYS A 92 19.44 -10.18 -14.75
CA CYS A 92 19.32 -9.75 -13.35
C CYS A 92 19.59 -8.26 -13.17
N ASN A 93 20.67 -7.75 -13.76
CA ASN A 93 21.02 -6.33 -13.68
C ASN A 93 19.96 -5.45 -14.33
N ASN A 94 19.41 -5.89 -15.47
CA ASN A 94 18.30 -5.19 -16.13
C ASN A 94 17.05 -5.14 -15.24
N ALA A 95 16.60 -6.29 -14.70
CA ALA A 95 15.44 -6.34 -13.82
C ALA A 95 15.61 -5.46 -12.57
N LYS A 96 16.83 -5.44 -11.99
CA LYS A 96 17.17 -4.53 -10.89
C LYS A 96 17.06 -3.08 -11.32
N SER A 97 17.68 -2.70 -12.45
CA SER A 97 17.64 -1.34 -12.98
C SER A 97 16.22 -0.84 -13.22
N VAL A 98 15.39 -1.65 -13.88
CA VAL A 98 13.98 -1.33 -14.14
C VAL A 98 13.19 -1.19 -12.84
N SER A 99 13.38 -2.09 -11.87
CA SER A 99 12.74 -1.98 -10.55
C SER A 99 13.10 -0.68 -9.83
N TRP A 100 14.37 -0.30 -9.85
CA TRP A 100 14.83 0.96 -9.25
C TRP A 100 14.22 2.18 -9.94
N LYS A 101 14.15 2.16 -11.27
CA LYS A 101 13.50 3.22 -12.03
C LYS A 101 12.02 3.35 -11.67
N CYS A 102 11.26 2.25 -11.66
CA CYS A 102 9.86 2.26 -11.25
C CYS A 102 9.64 2.80 -9.83
N ALA A 103 10.48 2.39 -8.88
CA ALA A 103 10.43 2.91 -7.51
C ALA A 103 10.72 4.42 -7.45
N LYS A 104 11.76 4.87 -8.16
CA LYS A 104 12.17 6.28 -8.24
C LYS A 104 11.09 7.15 -8.88
N ASP A 105 10.56 6.73 -10.02
CA ASP A 105 9.54 7.47 -10.76
C ASP A 105 8.25 7.60 -9.92
N ASN A 106 7.85 6.52 -9.24
CA ASN A 106 6.71 6.58 -8.32
C ASN A 106 6.97 7.51 -7.12
N TRP A 107 8.19 7.51 -6.57
CA TRP A 107 8.55 8.41 -5.48
C TRP A 107 8.51 9.88 -5.91
N LEU A 108 9.06 10.21 -7.09
CA LEU A 108 9.02 11.57 -7.63
C LEU A 108 7.58 12.05 -7.86
N ARG A 109 6.74 11.21 -8.48
CA ARG A 109 5.31 11.49 -8.66
C ARG A 109 4.60 11.76 -7.33
N LEU A 110 4.90 10.96 -6.30
CA LEU A 110 4.33 11.16 -4.96
C LEU A 110 4.75 12.51 -4.36
N CYS A 111 6.02 12.89 -4.49
CA CYS A 111 6.51 14.19 -4.03
C CYS A 111 5.80 15.35 -4.74
N GLU A 112 5.66 15.27 -6.07
CA GLU A 112 4.96 16.28 -6.87
C GLU A 112 3.50 16.42 -6.46
N ASP A 113 2.81 15.30 -6.20
CA ASP A 113 1.41 15.28 -5.81
C ASP A 113 1.21 15.90 -4.41
N ILE A 114 2.10 15.60 -3.46
CA ILE A 114 2.12 16.22 -2.13
C ILE A 114 2.38 17.72 -2.25
N GLN A 115 3.35 18.15 -3.05
CA GLN A 115 3.69 19.56 -3.25
C GLN A 115 2.55 20.35 -3.90
N SER A 116 1.94 19.79 -4.95
CA SER A 116 0.77 20.37 -5.64
C SER A 116 -0.40 20.55 -4.68
N THR A 117 -0.64 19.54 -3.84
CA THR A 117 -1.73 19.57 -2.88
C THR A 117 -1.48 20.56 -1.72
N ALA A 118 -0.23 20.67 -1.27
CA ALA A 118 0.19 21.66 -0.29
C ALA A 118 -0.04 23.09 -0.80
N GLY A 119 0.33 23.37 -2.06
CA GLY A 119 0.09 24.66 -2.71
C GLY A 119 -1.40 25.04 -2.79
N LYS A 120 -2.30 24.05 -2.79
CA LYS A 120 -3.76 24.24 -2.82
C LYS A 120 -4.39 24.33 -1.41
N GLY A 121 -3.61 24.22 -0.34
CA GLY A 121 -4.12 24.21 1.04
C GLY A 121 -4.97 23.00 1.41
N ASN A 122 -5.00 21.94 0.57
CA ASN A 122 -5.78 20.73 0.83
C ASN A 122 -4.99 19.75 1.71
N THR A 123 -4.88 20.09 3.00
CA THR A 123 -4.14 19.31 3.99
C THR A 123 -4.57 17.86 4.07
N ARG A 124 -5.84 17.56 3.76
CA ARG A 124 -6.34 16.19 3.69
C ARG A 124 -5.73 15.39 2.55
N ALA A 125 -5.75 15.93 1.32
CA ALA A 125 -5.20 15.21 0.17
C ALA A 125 -3.66 15.07 0.24
N MET A 126 -2.95 15.95 0.97
CA MET A 126 -1.49 15.80 1.19
C MET A 126 -1.12 14.48 1.84
N TYR A 127 -1.95 13.98 2.77
CA TYR A 127 -1.73 12.71 3.45
C TYR A 127 -2.42 11.53 2.77
N GLU A 128 -3.39 11.80 1.89
CA GLU A 128 -4.22 10.77 1.25
C GLU A 128 -3.70 10.37 -0.14
N GLY A 129 -2.83 11.17 -0.76
CA GLY A 129 -2.49 11.07 -2.19
C GLY A 129 -3.67 11.60 -3.01
N GLY A 130 -3.42 12.55 -3.90
CA GLY A 130 -4.45 13.27 -4.63
C GLY A 130 -5.30 12.32 -5.48
N ASP A 131 -6.57 12.16 -5.11
CA ASP A 131 -7.57 11.57 -5.98
C ASP A 131 -8.21 12.69 -6.83
N GLU A 132 -8.48 12.41 -8.11
CA GLU A 132 -9.28 13.26 -9.02
C GLU A 132 -10.68 13.59 -8.45
N GLU A 133 -11.19 12.78 -7.53
CA GLU A 133 -12.46 13.00 -6.82
C GLU A 133 -12.35 14.08 -5.72
N SER A 134 -11.13 14.43 -5.30
CA SER A 134 -10.85 15.56 -4.39
C SER A 134 -10.71 16.90 -5.13
N LEU A 135 -10.90 16.91 -6.47
CA LEU A 135 -10.84 18.10 -7.33
C LEU A 135 -12.23 18.66 -7.70
N ARG A 136 -13.34 18.12 -7.20
CA ARG A 136 -14.66 18.76 -7.38
C ARG A 136 -14.97 19.76 -6.26
N PRO A 137 -15.42 20.98 -6.60
CA PRO A 137 -15.88 21.97 -5.62
C PRO A 137 -16.99 21.44 -4.70
#